data_AF-A0A8S3ZVR6-F1
#
_entry.id   AF-A0A8S3ZVR6-F1
#
_cell.length_a   1.000
_cell.length_b   1.000
_cell.length_c   1.000
_cell.angle_alpha   90.00
_cell.angle_beta   90.00
_cell.angle_gamma   90.00
#
_symmetry.space_group_name_H-M   'P 1'
#
loop_
_entity.id
_entity.type
_entity.pdbx_description
1 polymer ?
#
loop_
_entity_poly.entity_id
_entity_poly.type
_entity_poly.pdbx_seq_one_letter_code
_entity_poly.pdbx_strand_id
1 'polypeptide(L)'
;MACTMSLNNVEREMQCVTHWFSGWSVLQKQDFQKDLLDKLVPNNIDTLFDSMKSMGVKDKPPSIFQCQIKLFSDWFSLWTDSERNTFLLKLQVLDPDFVASFNKEADRLMQLNSP
;
A
#
# COMPACT_ATOMS: atom_id res chain seq x y z
N MET A 1 36.39 4.50 -3.13
CA MET A 1 35.56 3.28 -3.19
C MET A 1 34.10 3.71 -3.19
N ALA A 2 33.50 3.86 -4.37
CA ALA A 2 32.06 4.04 -4.49
C ALA A 2 31.47 2.65 -4.66
N CYS A 3 30.78 2.14 -3.64
CA CYS A 3 30.05 0.88 -3.75
C CYS A 3 28.93 1.06 -4.77
N THR A 4 28.99 0.31 -5.87
CA THR A 4 27.90 0.11 -6.82
C THR A 4 26.75 -0.57 -6.07
N MET A 5 25.82 0.21 -5.54
CA MET A 5 24.56 -0.29 -5.01
C MET A 5 23.69 -0.74 -6.19
N SER A 6 23.91 -1.97 -6.66
CA SER A 6 22.91 -2.67 -7.46
C SER A 6 21.71 -2.90 -6.56
N LEU A 7 20.71 -2.01 -6.65
CA LEU A 7 19.47 -2.17 -5.89
C LEU A 7 18.86 -3.54 -6.22
N ASN A 8 18.52 -4.29 -5.19
CA ASN A 8 17.81 -5.56 -5.35
C ASN A 8 16.39 -5.29 -5.89
N ASN A 9 15.71 -6.33 -6.41
CA ASN A 9 14.40 -6.13 -7.05
C ASN A 9 13.38 -5.46 -6.13
N VAL A 10 13.34 -5.88 -4.86
CA VAL A 10 12.42 -5.32 -3.85
C VAL A 10 12.69 -3.84 -3.59
N GLU A 11 13.96 -3.43 -3.52
CA GLU A 11 14.30 -2.01 -3.38
C GLU A 11 13.83 -1.17 -4.57
N ARG A 12 13.90 -1.71 -5.79
CA ARG A 12 13.37 -1.03 -7.00
C ARG A 12 11.86 -0.95 -6.99
N GLU A 13 11.18 -2.01 -6.58
CA GLU A 13 9.73 -2.04 -6.43
C GLU A 13 9.27 -0.99 -5.41
N MET A 14 9.91 -0.94 -4.23
CA MET A 14 9.65 0.08 -3.21
C MET A 14 9.93 1.50 -3.73
N GLN A 15 11.03 1.72 -4.45
CA GLN A 15 11.30 3.01 -5.08
C GLN A 15 10.22 3.41 -6.09
N CYS A 16 9.72 2.46 -6.85
CA CYS A 16 8.63 2.69 -7.80
C CYS A 16 7.35 3.13 -7.08
N VAL A 17 6.96 2.42 -6.03
CA VAL A 17 5.74 2.73 -5.29
C VAL A 17 5.85 4.05 -4.52
N THR A 18 6.99 4.32 -3.89
CA THR A 18 7.24 5.61 -3.21
C THR A 18 7.24 6.80 -4.17
N HIS A 19 7.74 6.60 -5.39
CA HIS A 19 7.66 7.60 -6.45
C HIS A 19 6.20 7.86 -6.86
N TRP A 20 5.40 6.82 -7.08
CA TRP A 20 3.96 6.99 -7.38
C TRP A 20 3.21 7.68 -6.24
N PHE A 21 3.47 7.25 -5.00
CA PHE A 21 2.85 7.79 -3.79
C PHE A 21 3.06 9.31 -3.66
N SER A 22 4.25 9.79 -4.03
CA SER A 22 4.56 11.24 -4.02
C SER A 22 3.71 12.03 -5.02
N GLY A 23 3.24 11.39 -6.10
CA GLY A 23 2.36 12.00 -7.11
C GLY A 23 0.86 11.77 -6.89
N TRP A 24 0.49 11.00 -5.87
CA TRP A 24 -0.92 10.71 -5.57
C TRP A 24 -1.63 11.89 -4.91
N SER A 25 -2.88 12.10 -5.32
CA SER A 25 -3.82 12.97 -4.62
C SER A 25 -4.14 12.43 -3.21
N VAL A 26 -4.68 13.30 -2.35
CA VAL A 26 -5.13 12.93 -1.01
C VAL A 26 -6.14 11.77 -1.05
N LEU A 27 -7.07 11.78 -2.00
CA LEU A 27 -8.05 10.70 -2.17
C LEU A 27 -7.40 9.37 -2.55
N GLN A 28 -6.41 9.39 -3.46
CA GLN A 28 -5.67 8.19 -3.84
C GLN A 28 -4.83 7.63 -2.69
N LYS A 29 -4.22 8.51 -1.87
CA LYS A 29 -3.52 8.10 -0.65
C LYS A 29 -4.50 7.47 0.35
N GLN A 30 -5.69 8.04 0.54
CA GLN A 30 -6.70 7.45 1.42
C GLN A 30 -7.15 6.06 0.94
N ASP A 31 -7.37 5.87 -0.36
CA ASP A 31 -7.70 4.57 -0.93
C ASP A 31 -6.55 3.56 -0.73
N PHE A 32 -5.30 3.99 -0.93
CA PHE A 32 -4.12 3.17 -0.66
C PHE A 32 -3.95 2.83 0.82
N GLN A 33 -4.27 3.74 1.73
CA GLN A 33 -4.23 3.50 3.17
C GLN A 33 -5.16 2.35 3.57
N LYS A 34 -6.38 2.33 3.03
CA LYS A 34 -7.35 1.25 3.27
C LYS A 34 -6.83 -0.09 2.76
N ASP A 35 -6.32 -0.11 1.53
CA ASP A 35 -5.72 -1.30 0.92
C ASP A 35 -4.53 -1.84 1.74
N LEU A 36 -3.69 -0.97 2.32
CA LEU A 36 -2.63 -1.38 3.25
C LEU A 36 -3.17 -1.96 4.56
N LEU A 37 -4.22 -1.35 5.13
CA LEU A 37 -4.82 -1.82 6.38
C LEU A 37 -5.41 -3.22 6.20
N ASP A 38 -6.08 -3.47 5.08
CA ASP A 38 -6.62 -4.80 4.74
C ASP A 38 -5.54 -5.86 4.61
N LYS A 39 -4.37 -5.49 4.09
CA LYS A 39 -3.24 -6.41 3.89
C LYS A 39 -2.45 -6.70 5.16
N LEU A 40 -2.42 -5.77 6.11
CA LEU A 40 -1.55 -5.83 7.30
C LEU A 40 -2.30 -6.11 8.60
N VAL A 41 -3.58 -5.79 8.69
CA VAL A 41 -4.39 -6.01 9.89
C VAL A 41 -5.22 -7.30 9.73
N PRO A 42 -4.93 -8.36 10.52
CA PRO A 42 -5.71 -9.60 10.45
C PRO A 42 -7.18 -9.35 10.83
N ASN A 43 -8.10 -10.05 10.15
CA ASN A 43 -9.56 -9.95 10.32
C ASN A 43 -10.17 -8.56 10.02
N ASN A 44 -9.47 -7.69 9.29
CA ASN A 44 -10.11 -6.50 8.72
C ASN A 44 -10.99 -6.93 7.52
N ILE A 45 -12.28 -7.18 7.78
CA ILE A 45 -13.28 -7.60 6.77
C ILE A 45 -13.92 -6.37 6.10
N ASP A 46 -13.58 -5.15 6.52
CA ASP A 46 -14.35 -3.97 6.13
C ASP A 46 -14.09 -3.44 4.72
N THR A 47 -13.18 -4.02 3.95
CA THR A 47 -13.09 -3.73 2.52
C THR A 47 -12.82 -4.96 1.64
N LEU A 48 -13.92 -5.62 1.25
CA LEU A 48 -14.14 -6.13 -0.11
C LEU A 48 -14.00 -5.01 -1.17
N PHE A 49 -12.94 -4.21 -1.13
CA PHE A 49 -12.73 -3.12 -2.08
C PHE A 49 -11.82 -3.57 -3.21
N ASP A 50 -12.39 -4.43 -4.08
CA ASP A 50 -12.41 -4.20 -5.53
C ASP A 50 -12.88 -5.42 -6.35
N SER A 51 -13.31 -6.53 -5.73
CA SER A 51 -14.08 -7.54 -6.50
C SER A 51 -15.42 -6.98 -7.01
N MET A 52 -15.96 -5.92 -6.37
CA MET A 52 -17.19 -5.23 -6.81
C MET A 52 -16.98 -4.12 -7.86
N LYS A 53 -15.77 -3.57 -8.05
CA LYS A 53 -15.51 -2.78 -9.29
C LYS A 53 -15.41 -3.65 -10.53
N SER A 54 -15.18 -4.97 -10.36
CA SER A 54 -15.16 -5.95 -11.45
C SER A 54 -16.54 -6.49 -11.85
N MET A 55 -17.63 -6.18 -11.11
CA MET A 55 -18.98 -6.66 -11.45
C MET A 55 -19.84 -5.65 -12.21
N GLY A 56 -19.27 -4.51 -12.59
CA GLY A 56 -19.81 -3.69 -13.68
C GLY A 56 -18.88 -3.83 -14.88
N VAL A 57 -19.30 -4.57 -15.91
CA VAL A 57 -18.69 -4.50 -17.24
C VAL A 57 -18.61 -3.02 -17.60
N LYS A 58 -17.41 -2.44 -17.57
CA LYS A 58 -17.16 -1.06 -17.99
C LYS A 58 -16.10 -1.13 -19.07
N ASP A 59 -16.50 -0.80 -20.29
CA ASP A 59 -15.68 -0.62 -21.48
C ASP A 59 -14.59 0.48 -21.36
N LYS A 60 -14.20 0.87 -20.14
CA LYS A 60 -13.19 1.89 -19.87
C LYS A 60 -11.89 1.22 -19.42
N PRO A 61 -10.75 1.51 -20.06
CA PRO A 61 -9.46 1.02 -19.60
C PRO A 61 -9.19 1.48 -18.16
N PRO A 62 -8.48 0.67 -17.36
CA PRO A 62 -8.15 1.03 -15.98
C PRO A 62 -7.35 2.34 -15.96
N SER A 63 -7.56 3.12 -14.90
CA SER A 63 -6.73 4.31 -14.63
C SER A 63 -5.30 3.91 -14.30
N ILE A 64 -4.34 4.83 -14.53
CA ILE A 64 -2.93 4.62 -14.17
C ILE A 64 -2.79 4.23 -12.69
N PHE A 65 -3.56 4.88 -11.81
CA PHE A 65 -3.60 4.55 -10.39
C PHE A 65 -3.99 3.09 -10.14
N GLN A 66 -5.03 2.58 -10.81
CA GLN A 66 -5.42 1.17 -10.68
C GLN A 66 -4.32 0.21 -11.16
N CYS A 67 -3.62 0.55 -12.24
CA CYS A 67 -2.47 -0.22 -12.68
C CYS A 67 -1.32 -0.22 -11.65
N GLN A 68 -1.03 0.94 -11.06
CA GLN A 68 -0.02 1.09 -10.00
C GLN A 68 -0.37 0.26 -8.76
N ILE A 69 -1.62 0.32 -8.29
CA ILE A 69 -2.09 -0.43 -7.12
C ILE A 69 -2.08 -1.94 -7.38
N LYS A 70 -2.49 -2.38 -8.57
CA LYS A 70 -2.41 -3.80 -8.95
C LYS A 70 -0.96 -4.30 -8.88
N LEU A 71 -0.04 -3.56 -9.49
CA LEU A 71 1.37 -3.94 -9.51
C LEU A 71 2.00 -3.92 -8.10
N PHE A 72 1.63 -2.93 -7.28
CA PHE A 72 1.98 -2.91 -5.85
C PHE A 72 1.46 -4.15 -5.11
N SER A 73 0.20 -4.55 -5.31
CA SER A 73 -0.37 -5.74 -4.66
C SER A 73 0.39 -7.01 -5.02
N ASP A 74 0.75 -7.18 -6.30
CA ASP A 74 1.53 -8.31 -6.78
C ASP A 74 2.89 -8.35 -6.06
N TRP A 75 3.61 -7.23 -6.00
CA TRP A 75 4.89 -7.12 -5.30
C TRP A 75 4.79 -7.33 -3.78
N PHE A 76 3.86 -6.64 -3.12
CA PHE A 76 3.68 -6.67 -1.68
C PHE A 76 3.34 -8.07 -1.14
N SER A 77 2.63 -8.88 -1.94
CA SER A 77 2.33 -10.28 -1.61
C SER A 77 3.58 -11.16 -1.53
N LEU A 78 4.63 -10.81 -2.28
CA LEU A 78 5.90 -11.54 -2.33
C LEU A 78 6.92 -11.00 -1.31
N TRP A 79 6.70 -9.82 -0.76
CA TRP A 79 7.57 -9.23 0.26
C TRP A 79 7.44 -9.96 1.59
N THR A 80 8.58 -10.17 2.24
CA THR A 80 8.69 -10.59 3.64
C THR A 80 8.20 -9.50 4.58
N ASP A 81 7.87 -9.86 5.83
CA ASP A 81 7.44 -8.88 6.83
C ASP A 81 8.51 -7.81 7.11
N SER A 82 9.79 -8.18 7.05
CA SER A 82 10.91 -7.21 7.18
C SER A 82 10.91 -6.19 6.04
N GLU A 83 10.61 -6.63 4.81
CA GLU A 83 10.54 -5.75 3.65
C GLU A 83 9.30 -4.86 3.73
N ARG A 84 8.14 -5.40 4.13
CA ARG A 84 6.92 -4.61 4.39
C ARG A 84 7.16 -3.52 5.45
N ASN A 85 7.84 -3.86 6.54
CA ASN A 85 8.25 -2.89 7.56
C ASN A 85 9.19 -1.82 7.00
N THR A 86 10.16 -2.22 6.18
CA THR A 86 11.07 -1.28 5.50
C THR A 86 10.31 -0.33 4.58
N PHE A 87 9.28 -0.81 3.88
CA PHE A 87 8.41 0.02 3.05
C PHE A 87 7.60 1.03 3.87
N LEU A 88 7.01 0.61 4.99
CA LEU A 88 6.30 1.52 5.90
C LEU A 88 7.21 2.63 6.44
N LEU A 89 8.46 2.31 6.79
CA LEU A 89 9.45 3.31 7.19
C LEU A 89 9.73 4.33 6.07
N LYS A 90 9.81 3.88 4.81
CA LYS A 90 9.97 4.79 3.66
C LYS A 90 8.75 5.70 3.49
N LEU A 91 7.54 5.19 3.67
CA LEU A 91 6.33 6.01 3.66
C LEU A 91 6.33 7.02 4.80
N GLN A 92 6.79 6.64 5.99
CA GLN A 92 6.87 7.54 7.14
C GLN A 92 7.80 8.73 6.88
N VAL A 93 8.93 8.49 6.21
CA VAL A 93 9.86 9.55 5.82
C VAL A 93 9.23 10.51 4.79
N LEU A 94 8.40 9.99 3.88
CA LEU A 94 7.78 10.78 2.82
C LEU A 94 6.55 11.56 3.30
N ASP A 95 5.75 10.95 4.16
CA ASP A 95 4.48 11.49 4.64
C ASP A 95 4.21 10.94 6.06
N PRO A 96 4.75 11.62 7.09
CA PRO A 96 4.56 11.21 8.49
C PRO A 96 3.09 11.18 8.91
N ASP A 97 2.28 12.11 8.39
CA ASP A 97 0.86 12.23 8.71
C ASP A 97 0.06 11.05 8.17
N PHE A 98 0.39 10.58 6.95
CA PHE A 98 -0.17 9.35 6.40
C PHE A 98 0.09 8.14 7.32
N VAL A 99 1.34 7.96 7.78
CA VAL A 99 1.68 6.81 8.64
C VAL A 99 1.07 6.95 10.04
N ALA A 100 0.99 8.17 10.59
CA ALA A 100 0.29 8.41 11.85
C ALA A 100 -1.21 8.07 11.75
N SER A 101 -1.86 8.46 10.65
CA SER A 101 -3.25 8.11 10.33
C SER A 101 -3.41 6.59 10.19
N PHE A 102 -2.51 5.92 9.46
CA PHE A 102 -2.51 4.47 9.30
C PHE A 102 -2.39 3.75 10.65
N ASN A 103 -1.41 4.10 11.48
CA ASN A 103 -1.20 3.45 12.78
C ASN A 103 -2.39 3.63 13.71
N LYS A 104 -2.96 4.84 13.76
CA LYS A 104 -4.16 5.12 14.56
C LYS A 104 -5.34 4.23 14.15
N GLU A 105 -5.53 4.03 12.85
CA GLU A 105 -6.62 3.18 12.36
C GLU A 105 -6.31 1.69 12.56
N ALA A 106 -5.07 1.27 12.37
CA ALA A 106 -4.64 -0.10 12.66
C ALA A 106 -4.87 -0.46 14.14
N ASP A 107 -4.48 0.42 15.07
CA ASP A 107 -4.71 0.24 16.50
C ASP A 107 -6.21 0.13 16.82
N ARG A 108 -7.03 0.97 16.19
CA ARG A 108 -8.49 0.93 16.35
C ARG A 108 -9.06 -0.41 15.88
N LEU A 109 -8.68 -0.89 14.69
CA LEU A 109 -9.18 -2.14 14.12
C LEU A 109 -8.72 -3.35 14.94
N MET A 110 -7.48 -3.32 15.45
CA MET A 110 -6.98 -4.37 16.34
C MET A 110 -7.74 -4.43 17.67
N GLN A 111 -8.16 -3.28 18.23
CA GLN A 111 -8.99 -3.24 19.44
C GLN A 111 -10.42 -3.77 19.21
N LEU A 112 -11.01 -3.52 18.05
CA LEU A 112 -12.35 -4.00 17.69
C LEU A 112 -12.39 -5.52 17.47
N ASN A 113 -11.27 -6.12 17.05
CA ASN A 113 -11.13 -7.55 16.81
C ASN A 113 -10.70 -8.35 18.06
N SER A 114 -10.69 -7.72 19.25
CA SER A 114 -10.44 -8.40 20.52
C SER A 114 -11.76 -9.01 21.06
N PRO A 115 -11.77 -10.29 21.47
CA PRO A 115 -12.96 -10.97 21.98
C PRO A 115 -13.49 -10.41 23.31
#